data_AF-A0A3M8R948-F1
#
_entry.id   AF-A0A3M8R948-F1
#
_cell.length_a   1.000
_cell.length_b   1.000
_cell.length_c   1.000
_cell.angle_alpha   90.00
_cell.angle_beta   90.00
_cell.angle_gamma   90.00
#
_symmetry.space_group_name_H-M   'P 1'
#
loop_
_entity.id
_entity.type
_entity.pdbx_description
1 polymer ?
#
loop_
_entity_poly.entity_id
_entity_poly.type
_entity_poly.pdbx_seq_one_letter_code
_entity_poly.pdbx_strand_id
1 'polypeptide(L)' 'MDIALEHALQRDYPALYSDNQESHFWCEDGWYPLLRALSQAVDTYCQENGIRIHVTQIKQKFGTLRYYLATTRN' A
#
# COMPACT_ATOMS: atom_id res chain seq x y z
N MET A 1 -8.30 -4.40 13.37
CA MET A 1 -7.39 -4.57 12.23
C MET A 1 -8.08 -5.53 11.31
N ASP A 2 -8.55 -5.06 10.17
CA ASP A 2 -9.32 -5.88 9.25
C ASP A 2 -8.35 -6.59 8.30
N ILE A 3 -8.19 -7.89 8.53
CA ILE A 3 -7.16 -8.74 7.94
C ILE A 3 -7.43 -8.93 6.42
N ALA A 4 -8.67 -8.77 5.97
CA ALA A 4 -9.05 -9.07 4.59
C ALA A 4 -8.44 -8.11 3.56
N LEU A 5 -8.50 -6.79 3.82
CA LEU A 5 -7.94 -5.76 2.93
C LEU A 5 -6.42 -5.86 2.80
N GLU A 6 -5.73 -5.98 3.94
CA GLU A 6 -4.27 -6.05 3.99
C GLU A 6 -3.76 -7.25 3.19
N HIS A 7 -4.33 -8.43 3.44
CA HIS A 7 -3.95 -9.65 2.72
C HIS A 7 -4.24 -9.57 1.22
N ALA A 8 -5.34 -8.91 0.81
CA ALA A 8 -5.66 -8.71 -0.60
C ALA A 8 -4.59 -7.84 -1.29
N LEU A 9 -4.20 -6.73 -0.66
CA LEU A 9 -3.19 -5.82 -1.21
C LEU A 9 -1.79 -6.45 -1.23
N GLN A 10 -1.42 -7.20 -0.18
CA GLN A 10 -0.16 -7.96 -0.13
C GLN A 10 -0.09 -9.03 -1.22
N ARG A 11 -1.19 -9.75 -1.47
CA ARG A 11 -1.27 -10.76 -2.52
C ARG A 11 -1.17 -10.15 -3.91
N ASP A 12 -1.89 -9.05 -4.15
CA ASP A 12 -2.04 -8.47 -5.49
C ASP A 12 -0.85 -7.57 -5.86
N TYR A 13 -0.20 -6.93 -4.88
CA TYR A 13 0.91 -5.98 -5.07
C TYR A 13 2.11 -6.27 -4.15
N PRO A 14 2.70 -7.48 -4.21
CA PRO A 14 3.72 -7.90 -3.25
C PRO A 14 4.98 -7.02 -3.26
N ALA A 15 5.32 -6.41 -4.41
CA ALA A 15 6.46 -5.48 -4.50
C ALA A 15 6.26 -4.20 -3.67
N LEU A 16 5.01 -3.76 -3.50
CA LEU A 16 4.66 -2.58 -2.70
C LEU A 16 4.51 -2.93 -1.22
N TYR A 17 4.04 -4.14 -0.90
CA TYR A 17 3.62 -4.52 0.46
C TYR A 17 4.47 -5.65 1.08
N SER A 18 5.72 -5.83 0.64
CA SER A 18 6.58 -6.92 1.10
C SER A 18 7.09 -6.79 2.54
N ASP A 19 6.98 -5.61 3.17
CA ASP A 19 7.43 -5.41 4.54
C ASP A 19 6.35 -5.91 5.52
N ASN A 20 6.72 -6.92 6.30
CA ASN A 20 5.80 -7.77 7.06
C ASN A 20 5.62 -7.28 8.51
N GLN A 21 5.89 -6.00 8.79
CA GLN A 21 5.69 -5.46 10.13
C GLN A 21 4.20 -5.18 10.32
N GLU A 22 3.58 -5.84 11.29
CA GLU A 22 2.13 -5.89 11.56
C GLU A 22 1.45 -4.53 11.92
N SER A 23 2.01 -3.38 11.51
CA SER A 23 1.53 -2.03 11.84
C SER A 23 1.35 -1.12 10.61
N HIS A 24 1.31 -1.67 9.40
CA HIS A 24 1.22 -0.87 8.17
C HIS A 24 -0.20 -0.35 7.87
N PHE A 25 -1.27 -0.96 8.36
CA PHE A 25 -2.65 -0.61 7.96
C PHE A 25 -3.54 -0.17 9.13
N TRP A 26 -3.78 1.13 9.25
CA TRP A 26 -4.69 1.73 10.23
C TRP A 26 -5.85 2.44 9.52
N CYS A 27 -6.61 1.66 8.77
CA CYS A 27 -7.83 2.09 8.07
C CYS A 27 -8.84 0.93 8.02
N GLU A 28 -10.08 1.26 7.69
CA GLU A 28 -11.18 0.29 7.53
C GLU A 28 -11.34 -0.16 6.07
N ASP A 29 -12.03 -1.29 5.85
CA ASP A 29 -12.23 -1.93 4.55
C ASP A 29 -12.93 -1.06 3.50
N GLY A 30 -13.69 -0.05 3.93
CA GLY A 30 -14.33 0.92 3.02
C GLY A 30 -13.36 1.65 2.09
N TRP A 31 -12.06 1.69 2.44
CA TRP A 31 -11.01 2.27 1.61
C TRP A 31 -10.46 1.33 0.53
N TYR A 32 -10.83 0.05 0.54
CA TYR A 32 -10.27 -0.97 -0.35
C TYR A 32 -10.31 -0.58 -1.84
N PRO A 33 -11.45 -0.11 -2.41
CA PRO A 33 -11.49 0.21 -3.84
C PRO A 33 -10.50 1.32 -4.22
N LEU A 34 -10.34 2.32 -3.35
CA LEU A 34 -9.41 3.42 -3.56
C LEU A 34 -7.96 2.94 -3.44
N LEU A 35 -7.66 2.16 -2.40
CA LEU A 35 -6.32 1.61 -2.17
C LEU A 35 -5.90 0.69 -3.32
N ARG A 36 -6.79 -0.19 -3.80
CA ARG A 36 -6.52 -1.05 -4.95
C ARG A 36 -6.21 -0.25 -6.21
N ALA A 37 -7.00 0.78 -6.51
CA ALA A 37 -6.77 1.64 -7.67
C ALA A 37 -5.44 2.42 -7.57
N LEU A 38 -5.13 2.95 -6.37
CA LEU A 38 -3.87 3.65 -6.12
C LEU A 38 -2.67 2.71 -6.27
N SER A 39 -2.73 1.52 -5.66
CA SER A 39 -1.65 0.54 -5.73
C SER A 39 -1.39 0.07 -7.14
N GLN A 40 -2.44 -0.15 -7.95
CA GLN A 40 -2.28 -0.45 -9.37
C GLN A 40 -1.51 0.66 -10.11
N ALA A 41 -1.90 1.92 -9.91
CA ALA A 41 -1.28 3.04 -10.59
C ALA A 41 0.19 3.20 -10.19
N VAL A 42 0.49 3.05 -8.90
CA VAL A 42 1.85 3.13 -8.36
C VAL A 42 2.72 1.98 -8.85
N ASP A 43 2.23 0.74 -8.78
CA ASP A 43 2.95 -0.44 -9.26
C ASP A 43 3.27 -0.33 -10.76
N THR A 44 2.29 0.08 -11.57
CA THR A 44 2.47 0.32 -13.01
C THR A 44 3.56 1.36 -13.25
N TYR A 45 3.50 2.51 -12.58
CA TYR A 45 4.50 3.57 -12.70
C TYR A 45 5.91 3.08 -12.30
N CYS A 46 6.01 2.31 -11.22
CA CYS A 46 7.27 1.75 -10.75
C CYS A 46 7.88 0.77 -11.78
N GLN A 47 7.06 -0.09 -12.38
CA GLN A 47 7.49 -1.03 -13.41
C GLN A 47 7.97 -0.30 -14.67
N GLU A 48 7.21 0.69 -15.14
CA GLU A 48 7.56 1.47 -16.34
C GLU A 48 8.85 2.26 -16.18
N ASN A 49 9.16 2.73 -14.96
CA ASN A 49 10.31 3.59 -14.68
C ASN A 49 11.47 2.86 -14.00
N GLY A 50 11.36 1.56 -13.73
CA GLY A 50 12.38 0.77 -13.02
C GLY A 50 12.64 1.25 -11.58
N ILE A 51 11.65 1.86 -10.93
CA ILE A 51 11.76 2.41 -9.57
C ILE A 51 11.35 1.35 -8.56
N ARG A 52 12.12 1.18 -7.49
CA ARG A 52 11.75 0.33 -6.36
C ARG A 52 11.30 1.18 -5.17
N ILE A 53 10.03 1.02 -4.81
CA ILE A 53 9.45 1.59 -3.60
C ILE A 53 8.69 0.52 -2.83
N HIS A 54 8.47 0.78 -1.55
CA HIS A 54 7.57 0.00 -0.72
C HIS A 54 6.66 0.95 0.07
N VAL A 55 5.47 0.46 0.40
CA VAL A 55 4.49 1.13 1.24
C VAL A 55 4.91 0.93 2.68
N THR A 56 5.12 2.04 3.39
CA THR A 56 5.55 2.00 4.78
C THR A 56 4.40 2.15 5.75
N GLN A 57 3.34 2.89 5.40
CA GLN A 57 2.16 3.07 6.26
C GLN A 57 0.94 3.49 5.44
N ILE A 58 -0.24 3.01 5.85
CA ILE A 58 -1.54 3.44 5.38
C ILE A 58 -2.37 3.76 6.61
N LYS A 59 -2.87 5.00 6.71
CA LYS A 59 -3.57 5.47 7.90
C LYS A 59 -4.75 6.34 7.53
N GLN A 60 -5.90 6.10 8.13
CA GLN A 60 -7.02 7.03 8.11
C GLN A 60 -6.83 8.10 9.18
N LYS A 61 -7.00 9.37 8.82
CA LYS A 61 -6.99 10.49 9.76
C LYS A 61 -7.95 11.59 9.30
N PHE A 62 -8.86 12.01 10.18
CA PHE A 62 -9.87 13.06 9.89
C PHE A 62 -10.68 12.81 8.61
N GLY A 63 -11.12 11.55 8.38
CA GLY A 63 -11.87 11.19 7.16
C GLY A 63 -11.04 11.15 5.87
N THR A 64 -9.73 11.34 5.96
CA THR A 64 -8.79 11.24 4.82
C THR A 64 -7.90 10.02 4.95
N LEU A 65 -7.41 9.54 3.82
CA LEU A 65 -6.44 8.44 3.75
C LEU A 65 -5.04 9.01 3.53
N ARG A 66 -4.07 8.52 4.30
CA ARG A 66 -2.64 8.84 4.14
C ARG A 66 -1.90 7.60 3.70
N TYR A 67 -1.13 7.73 2.63
CA TYR A 67 -0.40 6.64 1.97
C TYR A 67 1.08 7.00 1.93
N TYR A 68 1.90 6.32 2.73
CA TYR A 68 3.31 6.61 2.91
C TYR A 68 4.16 5.62 2.13
N LEU A 69 5.14 6.15 1.39
CA LEU A 69 6.02 5.42 0.49
C LEU A 69 7.47 5.71 0.86
N ALA A 70 8.34 4.71 0.71
CA ALA A 70 9.77 4.88 0.79
C ALA A 70 10.45 4.25 -0.42
N THR A 71 11.45 4.94 -0.95
CA THR A 71 12.31 4.41 -2.02
C THR A 71 13.39 3.54 -1.39
N THR A 72 13.58 2.34 -1.89
CA THR A 72 14.74 1.54 -1.52
C THR A 72 15.93 2.04 -2.35
N ARG A 73 16.86 2.77 -1.73
CA ARG A 73 18.15 3.08 -2.37
C ARG A 73 19.06 1.86 -2.20
N ASN A 74 19.58 1.35 -3.32
CA ASN A 74 20.71 0.42 -3.33
C ASN A 74 21.97 1.09 -2.77
#